data_AF-A0A2V7Y5J8-F1
#
_entry.id   AF-A0A2V7Y5J8-F1
#
_cell.length_a   1.000
_cell.length_b   1.000
_cell.length_c   1.000
_cell.angle_alpha   90.00
_cell.angle_beta   90.00
_cell.angle_gamma   90.00
#
_symmetry.space_group_name_H-M   'P 1'
#
loop_
_entity.id
_entity.type
_entity.pdbx_description
1 polymer ?
#
loop_
_entity_poly.entity_id
_entity_poly.type
_entity_poly.pdbx_seq_one_letter_code
_entity_poly.pdbx_strand_id
1 'polypeptide(L)'
;MRIDLEDGLRRLGYESFRPGQREAIETLMSVGRVLLVAPTGGGKSLAYQLPAVCLPGTTLVISPLVALMNDQVQALAARGVSATFLASTLDGAEVRRRMARLAQGDYRLV
;
A
#
# COMPACT_ATOMS: atom_id res chain seq x y z
N MET A 1 4.21 -0.31 21.15
CA MET A 1 5.22 0.02 20.13
C MET A 1 4.72 1.27 19.41
N ARG A 2 5.41 2.40 19.50
CA ARG A 2 4.99 3.64 18.82
C ARG A 2 5.50 3.56 17.39
N ILE A 3 4.60 3.47 16.42
CA ILE A 3 4.95 3.46 14.99
C ILE A 3 5.38 4.87 14.61
N ASP A 4 6.58 5.02 14.06
CA ASP A 4 7.05 6.30 13.51
C ASP A 4 6.52 6.49 12.09
N LEU A 5 5.46 7.29 11.97
CA LEU A 5 4.86 7.60 10.68
C LEU A 5 5.76 8.48 9.80
N GLU A 6 6.66 9.27 10.38
CA GLU A 6 7.59 10.11 9.61
C GLU A 6 8.65 9.27 8.92
N ASP A 7 9.15 8.25 9.61
CA ASP A 7 10.10 7.30 9.02
C ASP A 7 9.48 6.55 7.84
N GLY A 8 8.28 6.01 8.01
CA GLY A 8 7.55 5.37 6.91
C GLY A 8 7.30 6.31 5.74
N LEU A 9 7.00 7.58 6.02
CA LEU A 9 6.75 8.59 4.99
C LEU A 9 8.02 8.87 4.16
N ARG A 10 9.17 9.03 4.83
CA ARG A 10 10.47 9.19 4.17
C ARG A 10 10.86 7.97 3.36
N ARG A 11 10.60 6.75 3.85
CA ARG A 11 10.86 5.50 3.12
C ARG A 11 10.02 5.38 1.83
N LEU A 12 8.87 6.05 1.78
CA LEU A 12 8.04 6.15 0.57
C LEU A 12 8.43 7.35 -0.32
N GLY A 13 9.45 8.12 0.04
CA GLY A 13 9.94 9.26 -0.73
C GLY A 13 9.02 10.48 -0.69
N TYR A 14 8.24 10.65 0.39
CA TYR A 14 7.42 11.84 0.62
C TYR A 14 8.03 12.73 1.70
N GLU A 15 7.92 14.05 1.52
CA GLU A 15 8.48 15.04 2.46
C GLU A 15 7.52 15.37 3.61
N SER A 16 6.21 15.44 3.32
CA SER A 16 5.19 15.81 4.30
C SER A 16 3.83 15.21 3.98
N PHE A 17 3.00 15.08 5.01
CA PHE A 17 1.58 14.75 4.83
C PHE A 17 0.83 15.90 4.17
N ARG A 18 -0.10 15.55 3.28
CA ARG A 18 -1.15 16.45 2.80
C ARG A 18 -2.29 16.52 3.84
N PRO A 19 -3.15 17.55 3.78
CA PRO A 19 -4.28 17.69 4.70
C PRO A 19 -5.13 16.42 4.79
N GLY A 20 -5.48 16.04 6.02
CA GLY A 20 -6.30 14.85 6.33
C GLY A 20 -5.60 13.49 6.25
N GLN A 21 -4.42 13.38 5.61
CA GLN A 21 -3.74 12.09 5.47
C GLN A 21 -3.26 11.53 6.82
N ARG A 22 -2.58 12.37 7.62
CA ARG A 22 -2.08 11.99 8.94
C ARG A 22 -3.23 11.52 9.82
N GLU A 23 -4.28 12.33 9.92
CA GLU A 23 -5.45 12.04 10.74
C GLU A 23 -6.09 10.70 10.35
N ALA A 24 -6.27 10.45 9.04
CA ALA A 24 -6.83 9.19 8.56
C ALA A 24 -5.95 7.98 8.91
N ILE A 25 -4.63 8.11 8.78
CA ILE A 25 -3.68 7.03 9.08
C ILE A 25 -3.58 6.78 10.59
N GLU A 26 -3.49 7.83 11.40
CA GLU A 26 -3.48 7.72 12.87
C GLU A 26 -4.79 7.12 13.39
N THR A 27 -5.93 7.49 12.78
CA THR A 27 -7.24 6.86 13.06
C THR A 27 -7.24 5.39 12.69
N LEU A 28 -6.76 5.03 11.49
CA LEU A 28 -6.66 3.63 11.06
C LEU A 28 -5.77 2.81 12.02
N MET A 29 -4.63 3.36 12.44
CA MET A 29 -3.67 2.69 13.33
C MET A 29 -4.18 2.51 14.76
N SER A 30 -5.00 3.44 15.25
CA SER A 30 -5.51 3.43 16.63
C SER A 30 -6.86 2.71 16.76
N VAL A 31 -7.79 2.97 15.83
CA VAL A 31 -9.16 2.45 15.85
C VAL A 31 -9.30 1.16 15.02
N GLY A 32 -8.37 0.91 14.10
CA GLY A 32 -8.39 -0.26 13.20
C GLY A 32 -9.27 -0.10 11.97
N ARG A 33 -9.95 1.05 11.79
CA ARG A 33 -10.82 1.33 10.64
C ARG A 33 -10.99 2.82 10.39
N VAL A 34 -11.14 3.20 9.13
CA VAL A 34 -11.39 4.58 8.70
C VAL A 34 -12.18 4.59 7.38
N LEU A 35 -13.07 5.57 7.21
CA LEU A 35 -13.64 5.92 5.90
C LEU A 35 -13.00 7.24 5.45
N LEU A 36 -12.17 7.18 4.41
CA LEU A 36 -11.53 8.35 3.83
C LEU A 36 -12.20 8.74 2.52
N VAL A 37 -12.86 9.89 2.51
CA VAL A 37 -13.38 10.52 1.29
C VAL A 37 -12.44 11.67 0.92
N ALA A 38 -11.79 11.57 -0.24
CA ALA A 38 -10.89 12.62 -0.72
C ALA A 38 -10.99 12.78 -2.24
N PRO A 39 -10.69 13.96 -2.80
CA PRO A 39 -10.70 14.19 -4.24
C PRO A 39 -9.67 13.32 -4.96
N THR A 40 -9.85 13.10 -6.26
CA THR A 40 -8.82 12.47 -7.11
C THR A 40 -7.51 13.27 -7.01
N GLY A 41 -6.38 12.58 -6.98
CA GLY A 41 -5.08 13.23 -6.73
C GLY A 41 -4.84 13.69 -5.29
N GLY A 42 -5.83 13.61 -4.40
CA GLY A 42 -5.72 13.98 -2.97
C GLY A 42 -4.80 13.08 -2.13
N GLY A 43 -4.09 12.13 -2.74
CA GLY A 43 -3.13 11.27 -2.04
C GLY A 43 -3.78 10.18 -1.18
N LYS A 44 -4.98 9.72 -1.53
CA LYS A 44 -5.70 8.64 -0.82
C LYS A 44 -4.87 7.37 -0.65
N SER A 45 -4.01 7.05 -1.62
CA SER A 45 -3.21 5.84 -1.59
C SER A 45 -2.25 5.77 -0.40
N LEU A 46 -1.77 6.92 0.09
CA LEU A 46 -0.89 6.96 1.25
C LEU A 46 -1.58 6.37 2.50
N ALA A 47 -2.91 6.47 2.59
CA ALA A 47 -3.68 5.98 3.72
C ALA A 47 -3.58 4.45 3.92
N TYR A 48 -3.24 3.69 2.88
CA TYR A 48 -2.96 2.25 2.97
C TYR A 48 -1.50 1.88 2.67
N GLN A 49 -0.79 2.67 1.85
CA GLN A 49 0.63 2.42 1.55
C GLN A 49 1.54 2.67 2.76
N LEU A 50 1.28 3.71 3.55
CA LEU A 50 2.07 3.98 4.75
C LEU A 50 1.90 2.87 5.79
N PRO A 51 0.67 2.42 6.11
CA PRO A 51 0.50 1.22 6.92
C PRO A 51 1.24 -0.01 6.40
N ALA A 52 1.22 -0.25 5.08
CA ALA A 52 1.87 -1.41 4.48
C ALA A 52 3.38 -1.49 4.76
N VAL A 53 4.07 -0.34 4.85
CA VAL A 53 5.51 -0.29 5.14
C VAL A 53 5.83 -0.21 6.64
N CYS A 54 4.89 0.27 7.45
CA CYS A 54 5.06 0.44 8.89
C CYS A 54 4.68 -0.80 9.72
N LEU A 55 3.66 -1.55 9.28
CA LEU A 55 3.14 -2.71 10.01
C LEU A 55 3.77 -4.02 9.52
N PRO A 56 3.96 -5.01 10.40
CA PRO A 56 4.34 -6.36 9.96
C PRO A 56 3.23 -6.97 9.10
N GLY A 57 3.61 -7.88 8.20
CA GLY A 57 2.69 -8.57 7.30
C GLY A 57 2.44 -7.82 5.98
N THR A 58 1.34 -8.20 5.33
CA THR A 58 0.96 -7.73 3.99
C THR A 58 -0.34 -6.94 4.04
N THR A 59 -0.37 -5.76 3.43
CA THR A 59 -1.60 -5.02 3.15
C THR A 59 -2.24 -5.50 1.86
N LEU A 60 -3.53 -5.85 1.91
CA LEU A 60 -4.33 -6.21 0.74
C LEU A 60 -5.15 -5.01 0.27
N VAL A 61 -4.98 -4.60 -0.98
CA VAL A 61 -5.70 -3.49 -1.61
C VAL A 61 -6.61 -4.02 -2.71
N ILE A 62 -7.92 -3.84 -2.54
CA ILE A 62 -8.89 -4.22 -3.56
C ILE A 62 -9.19 -3.01 -4.45
N SER A 63 -8.89 -3.14 -5.75
CA SER A 63 -9.12 -2.12 -6.76
C SER A 63 -9.83 -2.72 -7.97
N PRO A 64 -10.82 -2.03 -8.56
CA PRO A 64 -11.47 -2.49 -9.79
C PRO A 64 -10.63 -2.22 -11.05
N LEU A 65 -9.56 -1.41 -10.97
CA LEU A 65 -8.80 -0.93 -12.12
C LEU A 65 -7.42 -1.59 -12.19
N VAL A 66 -7.26 -2.57 -13.09
CA VAL A 66 -6.00 -3.30 -13.30
C VAL A 66 -4.85 -2.36 -13.72
N ALA A 67 -5.11 -1.36 -14.58
CA ALA A 67 -4.10 -0.38 -14.96
C ALA A 67 -3.57 0.39 -13.74
N LEU A 68 -4.47 0.84 -12.85
CA LEU A 68 -4.09 1.52 -11.62
C LEU A 68 -3.30 0.60 -10.68
N MET A 69 -3.65 -0.69 -10.60
CA MET A 69 -2.90 -1.66 -9.80
C MET A 69 -1.46 -1.79 -10.31
N ASN A 70 -1.27 -1.89 -11.63
CA ASN A 70 0.06 -1.93 -12.23
C ASN A 70 0.86 -0.65 -11.93
N ASP A 71 0.27 0.52 -12.13
CA ASP A 71 0.93 1.81 -11.89
C ASP A 71 1.38 1.96 -10.43
N GLN A 72 0.54 1.53 -9.48
CA GLN A 72 0.89 1.56 -8.06
C GLN A 72 2.01 0.58 -7.70
N VAL A 73 1.98 -0.63 -8.24
CA VAL A 73 3.05 -1.63 -8.01
C VAL A 73 4.37 -1.13 -8.57
N GLN A 74 4.38 -0.56 -9.79
CA GLN A 74 5.59 0.02 -10.38
C GLN A 74 6.12 1.19 -9.54
N ALA A 75 5.25 2.09 -9.09
CA ALA A 75 5.65 3.22 -8.26
C ALA A 75 6.22 2.80 -6.89
N LEU A 76 5.67 1.74 -6.28
CA LEU A 76 6.19 1.17 -5.03
C LEU A 76 7.52 0.43 -5.24
N ALA A 77 7.63 -0.36 -6.31
CA ALA A 77 8.86 -1.07 -6.66
C ALA A 77 10.01 -0.10 -6.94
N ALA A 78 9.74 1.01 -7.63
CA ALA A 78 10.74 2.07 -7.86
C ALA A 78 11.26 2.72 -6.57
N ARG A 79 10.53 2.59 -5.46
CA ARG A 79 10.91 3.06 -4.12
C ARG A 79 11.48 1.93 -3.24
N GLY A 80 11.74 0.76 -3.81
CA GLY A 80 12.24 -0.40 -3.07
C GLY A 80 11.20 -1.09 -2.18
N VAL A 81 9.91 -0.77 -2.34
CA VAL A 81 8.82 -1.45 -1.61
C VAL A 81 8.39 -2.67 -2.41
N SER A 82 8.52 -3.86 -1.81
CA SER A 82 8.04 -5.10 -2.40
C SER A 82 6.52 -5.09 -2.47
N ALA A 83 5.98 -4.99 -3.69
CA ALA A 83 4.56 -5.01 -3.97
C ALA A 83 4.26 -5.87 -5.19
N THR A 84 3.04 -6.40 -5.27
CA THR A 84 2.54 -7.06 -6.47
C THR A 84 1.05 -6.80 -6.63
N PHE A 85 0.44 -7.37 -7.66
CA PHE A 85 -1.00 -7.37 -7.84
C PHE A 85 -1.46 -8.72 -8.39
N LEU A 86 -2.73 -9.07 -8.19
CA LEU A 86 -3.36 -10.25 -8.77
C LEU A 86 -4.57 -9.81 -9.60
N ALA A 87 -4.63 -10.26 -10.84
CA ALA A 87 -5.74 -9.97 -11.75
C ALA A 87 -5.91 -11.13 -12.74
N SER A 88 -7.12 -11.28 -13.28
CA SER A 88 -7.44 -12.31 -14.28
C SER A 88 -6.74 -12.13 -15.63
N THR A 89 -6.10 -10.97 -15.85
CA THR A 89 -5.29 -10.67 -17.04
C THR A 89 -3.89 -11.29 -17.00
N LEU A 90 -3.46 -11.80 -15.84
CA LEU A 90 -2.19 -12.50 -15.68
C LEU A 90 -2.34 -13.96 -16.11
N ASP A 91 -1.27 -14.53 -16.67
CA ASP A 91 -1.26 -15.96 -16.94
C ASP A 91 -1.20 -16.79 -15.64
N GLY A 92 -1.60 -18.06 -15.74
CA GLY A 92 -1.69 -18.93 -14.56
C GLY A 92 -0.34 -19.22 -13.89
N ALA A 93 0.79 -19.17 -14.62
CA ALA A 93 2.11 -19.39 -14.03
C ALA A 93 2.55 -18.16 -13.21
N GLU A 94 2.28 -16.96 -13.71
CA GLU A 94 2.49 -15.69 -13.04
C GLU A 94 1.69 -15.61 -11.73
N VAL A 95 0.40 -15.97 -11.78
CA VAL A 95 -0.46 -16.00 -10.58
C VAL A 95 0.10 -16.97 -9.54
N ARG A 96 0.45 -18.21 -9.93
CA ARG A 96 1.03 -19.19 -9.00
C ARG A 96 2.32 -18.69 -8.37
N ARG A 97 3.20 -18.04 -9.14
CA ARG A 97 4.46 -17.49 -8.64
C ARG A 97 4.23 -16.36 -7.63
N ARG A 98 3.34 -15.41 -7.94
CA ARG A 98 3.00 -14.31 -7.03
C ARG A 98 2.33 -14.82 -5.76
N MET A 99 1.41 -15.78 -5.87
CA MET A 99 0.75 -16.40 -4.72
C MET A 99 1.73 -17.13 -3.80
N ALA A 100 2.71 -17.86 -4.36
CA ALA A 100 3.73 -18.56 -3.57
C ALA A 100 4.59 -17.56 -2.75
N ARG A 101 5.01 -16.47 -3.38
CA ARG A 101 5.77 -15.40 -2.72
C ARG A 101 4.93 -14.64 -1.68
N LEU A 102 3.65 -14.41 -1.96
CA LEU A 102 2.71 -13.86 -0.98
C LEU A 102 2.60 -14.75 0.26
N ALA A 103 2.47 -16.07 0.08
CA ALA A 103 2.42 -17.02 1.19
C ALA A 103 3.72 -17.06 2.03
N GLN A 104 4.85 -16.67 1.44
CA GLN A 104 6.14 -16.54 2.12
C GLN A 104 6.31 -15.19 2.85
N GLY A 105 5.38 -14.24 2.68
CA GLY A 105 5.45 -12.90 3.26
C GLY A 105 6.36 -11.93 2.49
N ASP A 106 6.69 -12.23 1.23
CA ASP A 106 7.62 -11.44 0.42
C ASP A 106 7.09 -10.04 0.08
N TYR A 107 5.78 -9.83 0.12
CA TYR A 107 5.14 -8.60 -0.32
C TYR A 107 4.61 -7.80 0.87
N ARG A 108 4.90 -6.49 0.87
CA ARG A 108 4.32 -5.54 1.81
C ARG A 108 2.92 -5.11 1.37
N LEU A 109 2.68 -5.09 0.07
CA LEU A 109 1.39 -4.72 -0.51
C LEU A 109 1.03 -5.64 -1.68
N VAL A 110 -0.24 -6.06 -1.73
CA VAL A 110 -0.83 -6.84 -2.82
C VAL A 110 -2.13 -6.20 -3.29
#